data_AF-A0A2S9KFM1-F1
#
_entry.id   AF-A0A2S9KFM1-F1
#
_cell.length_a   1.000
_cell.length_b   1.000
_cell.length_c   1.000
_cell.angle_alpha   90.00
_cell.angle_beta   90.00
_cell.angle_gamma   90.00
#
_symmetry.space_group_name_H-M   'P 1'
#
loop_
_entity.id
_entity.type
_entity.pdbx_description
1 polymer ?
#
loop_
_entity_poly.entity_id
_entity_poly.type
_entity_poly.pdbx_seq_one_letter_code
_entity_poly.pdbx_strand_id
1 'polypeptide(L)'
;MKHPVKFARLAGAAACCVAMLTGLPAQAQQEMARVISSTPVMQQVPVSRQVCQDEAVTRSGQKSGAGALMGTLAGGALGNAIGEGSGKAAATVLGLFGGAILGNSIEGEAPPETQMVRRCYPQTVYESRVSGYHVVYEFGGKQYSAQMPSDPGQYLQLQITPIVPRPPAAAGYAPAGYPR
;
A
#
# COMPACT_ATOMS: atom_id res chain seq x y z
N MET A 1 6.06 -13.21 -88.58
CA MET A 1 6.38 -14.43 -87.79
C MET A 1 5.26 -14.66 -86.79
N LYS A 2 4.70 -15.87 -86.83
CA LYS A 2 3.49 -16.33 -86.17
C LYS A 2 3.92 -16.98 -84.85
N HIS A 3 3.46 -16.50 -83.70
CA HIS A 3 3.42 -17.32 -82.48
C HIS A 3 2.06 -17.16 -81.79
N PRO A 4 1.38 -18.28 -81.47
CA PRO A 4 0.00 -18.30 -81.03
C PRO A 4 -0.17 -18.02 -79.54
N VAL A 5 -1.32 -17.43 -79.28
CA VAL A 5 -1.97 -17.14 -78.00
C VAL A 5 -2.19 -18.44 -77.21
N LYS A 6 -1.69 -18.52 -75.97
CA LYS A 6 -2.10 -19.57 -75.03
C LYS A 6 -3.26 -19.06 -74.18
N PHE A 7 -4.43 -19.63 -74.44
CA PHE A 7 -5.62 -19.55 -73.61
C PHE A 7 -5.33 -20.18 -72.24
N ALA A 8 -5.40 -19.38 -71.17
CA ALA A 8 -5.65 -19.88 -69.83
C ALA A 8 -7.05 -19.46 -69.42
N ARG A 9 -7.99 -20.40 -69.56
CA ARG A 9 -9.30 -20.34 -68.91
C ARG A 9 -9.10 -20.71 -67.45
N LEU A 10 -9.46 -19.82 -66.54
CA LEU A 10 -9.92 -20.22 -65.21
C LEU A 10 -11.04 -19.28 -64.80
N ALA A 11 -12.24 -19.85 -64.87
CA ALA A 11 -13.47 -19.30 -64.37
C ALA A 11 -13.34 -19.12 -62.84
N GLY A 12 -13.26 -17.87 -62.40
CA GLY A 12 -13.54 -17.47 -61.02
C GLY A 12 -14.98 -17.00 -60.96
N ALA A 13 -15.85 -17.85 -60.43
CA ALA A 13 -17.28 -17.67 -60.40
C ALA A 13 -17.72 -16.42 -59.62
N ALA A 14 -18.59 -15.64 -60.29
CA ALA A 14 -19.83 -15.09 -59.77
C ALA A 14 -19.81 -14.44 -58.38
N ALA A 15 -19.79 -13.11 -58.43
CA ALA A 15 -20.71 -12.24 -57.71
C ALA A 15 -21.82 -12.95 -56.92
N CYS A 16 -21.68 -12.94 -55.59
CA CYS A 16 -22.82 -12.90 -54.69
C CYS A 16 -22.57 -11.73 -53.73
N CYS A 17 -22.92 -10.53 -54.20
CA CYS A 17 -23.29 -9.45 -53.29
C CYS A 17 -24.59 -9.85 -52.57
N VAL A 18 -24.79 -9.26 -51.39
CA VAL A 18 -26.01 -9.25 -50.55
C VAL A 18 -25.93 -10.16 -49.32
N ALA A 19 -25.81 -9.48 -48.17
CA ALA A 19 -26.39 -9.79 -46.85
C ALA A 19 -25.41 -10.06 -45.70
N MET A 20 -24.61 -9.07 -45.30
CA MET A 20 -24.26 -8.84 -43.88
C MET A 20 -24.07 -7.33 -43.58
N LEU A 21 -25.10 -6.53 -43.85
CA LEU A 21 -25.28 -5.21 -43.27
C LEU A 21 -26.49 -5.31 -42.35
N THR A 22 -26.31 -5.27 -41.03
CA THR A 22 -27.26 -4.78 -39.99
C THR A 22 -26.89 -5.30 -38.58
N GLY A 23 -25.67 -5.01 -38.15
CA GLY A 23 -25.41 -4.78 -36.74
C GLY A 23 -25.22 -3.29 -36.55
N LEU A 24 -26.29 -2.48 -36.62
CA LEU A 24 -26.20 -1.09 -36.15
C LEU A 24 -25.84 -1.20 -34.67
N PRO A 25 -24.67 -0.71 -34.21
CA PRO A 25 -24.52 -0.48 -32.78
C PRO A 25 -25.66 0.45 -32.42
N ALA A 26 -26.58 0.00 -31.56
CA ALA A 26 -27.62 0.84 -31.00
C ALA A 26 -26.92 2.09 -30.48
N GLN A 27 -27.04 3.18 -31.21
CA GLN A 27 -26.43 4.44 -30.80
C GLN A 27 -27.18 4.78 -29.52
N ALA A 28 -26.52 4.56 -28.39
CA ALA A 28 -26.96 5.11 -27.13
C ALA A 28 -27.12 6.60 -27.39
N GLN A 29 -28.37 7.06 -27.45
CA GLN A 29 -28.70 8.44 -27.66
C GLN A 29 -28.02 9.20 -26.52
N GLN A 30 -26.93 9.91 -26.83
CA GLN A 30 -26.22 10.73 -25.85
C GLN A 30 -27.11 11.94 -25.59
N GLU A 31 -27.99 11.81 -24.61
CA GLU A 31 -28.90 12.88 -24.22
C GLU A 31 -28.25 13.69 -23.10
N MET A 32 -28.25 15.01 -23.26
CA MET A 32 -27.63 15.93 -22.29
C MET A 32 -28.66 16.26 -21.21
N ALA A 33 -28.35 15.94 -19.96
CA ALA A 33 -29.13 16.36 -18.80
C ALA A 33 -28.51 17.61 -18.16
N ARG A 34 -29.35 18.49 -17.62
CA ARG A 34 -28.90 19.69 -16.90
C ARG A 34 -28.64 19.34 -15.44
N VAL A 35 -27.47 19.73 -14.93
CA VAL A 35 -27.16 19.57 -13.50
C VAL A 35 -27.84 20.69 -12.72
N ILE A 36 -28.63 20.32 -11.71
CA ILE A 36 -29.27 21.25 -10.78
C ILE A 36 -28.31 21.58 -9.62
N SER A 37 -27.68 20.56 -9.03
CA SER A 37 -26.75 20.73 -7.92
C SER A 37 -25.66 19.66 -7.91
N SER A 38 -24.40 20.08 -7.71
CA SER A 38 -23.25 19.21 -7.46
C SER A 38 -22.69 19.48 -6.06
N THR A 39 -23.06 18.65 -5.08
CA THR A 39 -22.59 18.79 -3.70
C THR A 39 -21.46 17.80 -3.40
N PRO A 40 -20.27 18.25 -2.92
CA PRO A 40 -19.19 17.34 -2.57
C PRO A 40 -19.55 16.52 -1.33
N VAL A 41 -19.28 15.22 -1.40
CA VAL A 41 -19.44 14.30 -0.27
C VAL A 41 -18.10 14.18 0.44
N MET A 42 -18.05 14.62 1.68
CA MET A 42 -16.84 14.59 2.50
C MET A 42 -16.74 13.25 3.24
N GLN A 43 -15.59 12.58 3.14
CA GLN A 43 -15.29 11.36 3.85
C GLN A 43 -14.01 11.53 4.69
N GLN A 44 -14.05 11.04 5.93
CA GLN A 44 -12.87 10.97 6.78
C GLN A 44 -12.04 9.76 6.37
N VAL A 45 -10.83 10.01 5.87
CA VAL A 45 -9.87 8.96 5.54
C VAL A 45 -8.75 8.92 6.60
N PRO A 46 -8.39 7.73 7.10
CA PRO A 46 -7.27 7.60 8.04
C PRO A 46 -5.95 7.77 7.29
N VAL A 47 -5.18 8.79 7.67
CA VAL A 47 -3.85 9.06 7.11
C VAL A 47 -2.81 8.81 8.20
N SER A 48 -1.83 7.95 7.92
CA SER A 48 -0.72 7.71 8.85
C SER A 48 0.32 8.83 8.70
N ARG A 49 0.56 9.58 9.78
CA ARG A 49 1.60 10.61 9.86
C ARG A 49 2.64 10.20 10.90
N GLN A 50 3.91 10.44 10.61
CA GLN A 50 5.00 10.11 11.53
C GLN A 50 5.30 11.32 12.41
N VAL A 51 5.06 11.21 13.71
CA VAL A 51 5.36 12.26 14.68
C VAL A 51 6.64 11.89 15.40
N CYS A 52 7.64 12.77 15.32
CA CYS A 52 8.93 12.59 15.98
C CYS A 52 9.00 13.48 17.22
N GLN A 53 9.43 12.89 18.34
CA GLN A 53 9.70 13.60 19.59
C GLN A 53 11.16 13.36 19.98
N ASP A 54 11.79 14.39 20.51
CA ASP A 54 13.16 14.29 21.03
C ASP A 54 13.08 13.86 22.49
N GLU A 55 13.53 12.64 22.77
CA GLU A 55 13.59 12.08 24.12
C GLU A 55 15.04 12.13 24.62
N ALA A 56 15.27 12.79 25.76
CA ALA A 56 16.55 12.74 26.44
C ALA A 56 16.68 11.38 27.12
N VAL A 57 17.39 10.44 26.50
CA VAL A 57 17.64 9.11 27.08
C VAL A 57 18.97 9.16 27.81
N THR A 58 18.91 9.03 29.13
CA THR A 58 20.11 8.90 29.96
C THR A 58 20.56 7.44 29.92
N ARG A 59 21.65 7.15 29.21
CA ARG A 59 22.26 5.82 29.21
C ARG A 59 23.30 5.79 30.32
N SER A 60 23.24 4.80 31.19
CA SER A 60 24.30 4.53 32.16
C SER A 60 25.61 4.35 31.38
N GLY A 61 26.63 5.16 31.69
CA GLY A 61 27.92 5.07 31.02
C GLY A 61 28.44 3.64 31.07
N GLN A 62 28.92 3.12 29.93
CA GLN A 62 29.53 1.79 29.93
C GLN A 62 30.83 1.85 30.73
N LYS A 63 30.97 0.98 31.74
CA LYS A 63 32.22 0.83 32.48
C LYS A 63 33.30 0.37 31.49
N SER A 64 34.32 1.21 31.29
CA SER A 64 35.39 0.95 30.31
C SER A 64 36.26 -0.26 30.68
N GLY A 65 36.15 -0.80 31.91
CA GLY A 65 37.01 -1.87 32.42
C GLY A 65 38.49 -1.48 32.52
N ALA A 66 38.81 -0.22 32.26
CA ALA A 66 40.15 0.32 32.28
C ALA A 66 40.71 0.35 33.72
N GLY A 67 39.87 0.56 34.73
CA GLY A 67 40.26 0.45 36.13
C GLY A 67 40.64 -0.97 36.54
N ALA A 68 39.98 -2.00 36.00
CA ALA A 68 40.37 -3.39 36.22
C ALA A 68 41.75 -3.72 35.60
N LEU A 69 42.02 -3.23 34.39
CA LEU A 69 43.32 -3.40 33.74
C LEU A 69 44.44 -2.64 34.47
N MET A 70 44.21 -1.39 34.88
CA MET A 70 45.20 -0.63 35.64
C MET A 70 45.43 -1.20 37.05
N GLY A 71 44.37 -1.66 37.72
CA GLY A 71 44.46 -2.28 39.04
C GLY A 71 45.23 -3.60 39.06
N THR A 72 45.09 -4.40 37.99
CA THR A 72 45.87 -5.65 37.84
C THR A 72 47.36 -5.40 37.61
N LEU A 73 47.72 -4.36 36.86
CA LEU A 73 49.12 -3.97 36.66
C LEU A 73 49.76 -3.49 37.96
N ALA A 74 49.05 -2.63 38.71
CA ALA A 74 49.54 -2.13 40.01
C ALA A 74 49.63 -3.26 41.06
N GLY A 75 48.59 -4.07 41.21
CA GLY A 75 48.56 -5.19 42.16
C GLY A 75 49.57 -6.29 41.84
N GLY A 76 49.79 -6.58 40.56
CA GLY A 76 50.75 -7.58 40.09
C GLY A 76 52.21 -7.17 40.35
N ALA A 77 52.54 -5.89 40.19
CA ALA A 77 53.90 -5.40 40.46
C ALA A 77 54.23 -5.41 41.95
N LEU A 78 53.31 -4.96 42.82
CA LEU A 78 53.51 -4.99 44.27
C LEU A 78 53.55 -6.43 44.83
N GLY A 79 52.69 -7.32 44.34
CA GLY A 79 52.66 -8.73 44.78
C GLY A 79 53.92 -9.52 44.41
N ASN A 80 54.59 -9.15 43.32
CA ASN A 80 55.82 -9.79 42.85
C ASN A 80 57.07 -9.40 43.67
N ALA A 81 56.99 -8.30 44.44
CA ALA A 81 58.12 -7.75 45.20
C ALA A 81 58.21 -8.27 46.66
N ILE A 82 57.17 -8.94 47.19
CA ILE A 82 57.03 -9.23 48.63
C ILE A 82 57.50 -10.65 49.04
N GLY A 83 58.03 -11.49 48.13
CA GLY A 83 58.52 -12.81 48.54
C GLY A 83 59.54 -13.47 47.62
N GLU A 84 60.58 -14.06 48.22
CA GLU A 84 61.50 -15.00 47.57
C GLU A 84 61.12 -16.45 47.95
N GLY A 85 60.94 -17.31 46.95
CA GLY A 85 60.63 -18.74 47.13
C GLY A 85 59.25 -19.18 46.60
N SER A 86 58.87 -20.44 46.84
CA SER A 86 57.61 -21.07 46.35
C SER A 86 56.33 -20.40 46.85
N GLY A 87 56.40 -19.63 47.94
CA GLY A 87 55.29 -18.78 48.42
C GLY A 87 54.97 -17.58 47.52
N LYS A 88 55.94 -17.13 46.71
CA LYS A 88 55.78 -16.04 45.73
C LYS A 88 54.75 -16.36 44.65
N ALA A 89 54.76 -17.60 44.16
CA ALA A 89 53.84 -18.05 43.12
C ALA A 89 52.39 -18.07 43.65
N ALA A 90 52.21 -18.58 44.87
CA ALA A 90 50.90 -18.60 45.52
C ALA A 90 50.37 -17.18 45.82
N ALA A 91 51.24 -16.27 46.32
CA ALA A 91 50.88 -14.89 46.61
C ALA A 91 50.54 -14.08 45.34
N THR A 92 51.27 -14.30 44.24
CA THR A 92 51.00 -13.64 42.96
C THR A 92 49.66 -14.10 42.39
N VAL A 93 49.38 -15.41 42.44
CA VAL A 93 48.09 -15.97 41.98
C VAL A 93 46.94 -15.44 42.85
N LEU A 94 47.09 -15.45 44.17
CA LEU A 94 46.08 -14.90 45.08
C LEU A 94 45.87 -13.38 44.92
N GLY A 95 46.94 -12.60 44.70
CA GLY A 95 46.84 -11.16 44.48
C GLY A 95 46.15 -10.79 43.17
N LEU A 96 46.34 -11.61 42.12
CA LEU A 96 45.72 -11.40 40.82
C LEU A 96 44.21 -11.72 40.87
N PHE A 97 43.83 -12.81 41.55
CA PHE A 97 42.41 -13.15 41.76
C PHE A 97 41.72 -12.27 42.81
N GLY A 98 42.42 -11.86 43.88
CA GLY A 98 41.89 -11.02 44.96
C GLY A 98 41.76 -9.54 44.58
N GLY A 99 42.70 -9.00 43.80
CA GLY A 99 42.68 -7.60 43.36
C GLY A 99 41.59 -7.29 42.33
N ALA A 100 41.20 -8.27 41.51
CA ALA A 100 40.14 -8.11 40.52
C ALA A 100 38.73 -7.93 41.14
N ILE A 101 38.48 -8.55 42.30
CA ILE A 101 37.17 -8.49 42.97
C ILE A 101 36.97 -7.15 43.69
N LEU A 102 38.02 -6.60 44.32
CA LEU A 102 37.95 -5.30 44.99
C LEU A 102 38.09 -4.11 44.02
N GLY A 103 38.79 -4.27 42.89
CA GLY A 103 39.01 -3.19 41.92
C GLY A 103 37.74 -2.69 41.23
N ASN A 104 36.72 -3.54 41.06
CA ASN A 104 35.46 -3.16 40.41
C ASN A 104 34.55 -2.27 41.30
N SER A 105 34.84 -2.18 42.60
CA SER A 105 34.06 -1.41 43.57
C SER A 105 34.57 0.02 43.77
N ILE A 106 35.80 0.31 43.33
CA ILE A 106 36.42 1.65 43.41
C ILE A 106 36.35 2.43 42.09
N GLU A 107 36.03 1.77 40.98
CA GLU A 107 35.74 2.42 39.70
C GLU A 107 34.35 3.05 39.81
N GLY A 108 34.32 4.33 40.19
CA GLY A 108 33.11 5.13 40.31
C GLY A 108 32.24 5.01 39.06
N GLU A 109 30.92 5.08 39.26
CA GLU A 109 29.95 4.92 38.20
C GLU A 109 30.28 5.85 37.02
N ALA A 110 30.41 5.29 35.82
CA ALA A 110 30.72 6.10 34.63
C ALA A 110 29.65 7.18 34.49
N PRO A 111 30.04 8.45 34.22
CA PRO A 111 29.08 9.54 34.14
C PRO A 111 27.93 9.16 33.19
N PRO A 112 26.67 9.32 33.62
CA PRO A 112 25.54 9.02 32.76
C PRO A 112 25.59 9.90 31.51
N GLU A 113 25.63 9.28 30.34
CA GLU A 113 25.64 10.00 29.07
C GLU A 113 24.19 10.28 28.68
N THR A 114 23.82 11.56 28.63
CA THR A 114 22.50 11.98 28.18
C THR A 114 22.54 12.16 26.67
N GLN A 115 21.93 11.23 25.94
CA GLN A 115 21.84 11.31 24.49
C GLN A 115 20.43 11.79 24.10
N MET A 116 20.33 12.83 23.28
CA MET A 116 19.07 13.21 22.66
C MET A 116 18.77 12.23 21.54
N VAL A 117 17.81 11.34 21.77
CA VAL A 117 17.37 10.35 20.80
C VAL A 117 16.04 10.82 20.21
N ARG A 118 16.02 11.07 18.90
CA ARG A 118 14.77 11.36 18.19
C ARG A 118 14.00 10.06 17.97
N ARG A 119 12.86 9.92 18.62
CA ARG A 119 11.97 8.76 18.47
C ARG A 119 10.74 9.16 17.68
N CYS A 120 10.45 8.40 16.63
CA CYS A 120 9.31 8.66 15.76
C CYS A 120 8.28 7.54 15.89
N TYR A 121 7.01 7.92 16.01
CA TYR A 121 5.89 7.00 16.13
C TYR A 121 4.87 7.24 15.01
N PRO A 122 4.26 6.18 14.44
CA PRO A 122 3.14 6.34 13.52
C PRO A 122 1.89 6.80 14.29
N GLN A 123 1.28 7.91 13.85
CA GLN A 123 0.03 8.43 14.38
C GLN A 123 -1.00 8.49 13.26
N THR A 124 -2.13 7.80 13.44
CA THR A 124 -3.26 7.87 12.51
C THR A 124 -4.04 9.16 12.77
N VAL A 125 -4.13 10.02 11.76
CA VAL A 125 -4.91 11.26 11.79
C VAL A 125 -6.02 11.14 10.75
N TYR A 126 -7.25 11.48 11.13
CA TYR A 126 -8.38 11.50 10.21
C TYR A 126 -8.37 12.80 9.42
N GLU A 127 -8.28 12.71 8.10
CA GLU A 127 -8.31 13.86 7.21
C GLU A 127 -9.59 13.85 6.37
N SER A 128 -10.26 15.00 6.27
CA SER A 128 -11.47 15.12 5.46
C SER A 128 -11.08 15.27 3.99
N ARG A 129 -11.48 14.31 3.16
CA ARG A 129 -11.25 14.31 1.71
C ARG A 129 -12.60 14.20 0.99
N VAL A 130 -12.71 14.84 -0.17
CA VAL A 130 -13.88 14.67 -1.04
C VAL A 130 -13.81 13.24 -1.60
N SER A 131 -14.79 12.39 -1.26
CA SER A 131 -14.87 11.01 -1.79
C SER A 131 -15.62 10.94 -3.11
N GLY A 132 -16.48 11.92 -3.38
CA GLY A 132 -17.24 12.04 -4.61
C GLY A 132 -18.18 13.23 -4.58
N TYR A 133 -19.07 13.30 -5.56
CA TYR A 133 -20.07 14.33 -5.73
C TYR A 133 -21.45 13.69 -5.81
N HIS A 134 -22.36 14.16 -4.97
CA HIS A 134 -23.78 13.87 -5.10
C HIS A 134 -24.38 14.88 -6.07
N VAL A 135 -24.77 14.39 -7.24
CA VAL A 135 -25.21 15.20 -8.37
C VAL A 135 -26.70 14.98 -8.57
N VAL A 136 -27.46 16.06 -8.49
CA VAL A 136 -28.88 16.09 -8.86
C VAL A 136 -28.99 16.68 -10.24
N TYR A 137 -29.59 15.94 -11.17
CA TYR A 137 -29.77 16.34 -12.56
C TYR A 137 -31.24 16.24 -12.97
N GLU A 138 -31.64 17.08 -13.91
CA GLU A 138 -32.96 17.05 -14.53
C GLU A 138 -32.89 16.42 -15.91
N PHE A 139 -33.79 15.47 -16.14
CA PHE A 139 -33.96 14.82 -17.43
C PHE A 139 -35.45 14.56 -17.70
N GLY A 140 -35.96 15.03 -18.85
CA GLY A 140 -37.37 14.87 -19.22
C GLY A 140 -38.36 15.47 -18.20
N GLY A 141 -37.99 16.57 -17.53
CA GLY A 141 -38.80 17.23 -16.50
C GLY A 141 -38.87 16.50 -15.15
N LYS A 142 -38.02 15.48 -14.93
CA LYS A 142 -37.89 14.76 -13.66
C LYS A 142 -36.48 14.93 -13.11
N GLN A 143 -36.38 15.00 -11.79
CA GLN A 143 -35.12 15.08 -11.08
C GLN A 143 -34.62 13.68 -10.71
N TYR A 144 -33.33 13.45 -10.91
CA TYR A 144 -32.64 12.22 -10.57
C TYR A 144 -31.33 12.54 -9.85
N SER A 145 -30.87 11.61 -9.01
CA SER A 145 -29.63 11.73 -8.26
C SER A 145 -28.65 10.63 -8.65
N ALA A 146 -27.38 10.98 -8.80
CA ALA A 146 -26.29 10.04 -9.01
C ALA A 146 -25.06 10.43 -8.18
N GLN A 147 -24.25 9.42 -7.84
CA GLN A 147 -22.94 9.60 -7.22
C GLN A 147 -21.87 9.57 -8.31
N MET A 148 -21.00 10.57 -8.34
CA MET A 148 -19.93 10.68 -9.33
C MET A 148 -18.57 10.85 -8.64
N PRO A 149 -17.48 10.32 -9.23
CA PRO A 149 -16.13 10.47 -8.66
C PRO A 149 -15.56 11.89 -8.82
N SER A 150 -16.06 12.66 -9.78
CA SER A 150 -15.61 14.02 -10.10
C SER A 150 -16.80 14.95 -10.34
N ASP A 151 -16.56 16.26 -10.30
CA ASP A 151 -17.58 17.26 -10.62
C ASP A 151 -17.96 17.19 -12.11
N PRO A 152 -19.24 16.91 -12.45
CA PRO A 152 -19.68 16.86 -13.84
C PRO A 152 -19.85 18.24 -14.49
N GLY A 153 -19.83 19.33 -13.72
CA GLY A 153 -20.11 20.66 -14.22
C GLY A 153 -21.60 20.88 -14.51
N GLN A 154 -21.91 21.60 -15.60
CA GLN A 154 -23.26 22.13 -15.86
C GLN A 154 -24.19 21.13 -16.56
N TYR A 155 -23.62 20.18 -17.30
CA TYR A 155 -24.37 19.23 -18.12
C TYR A 155 -23.76 17.83 -18.02
N LEU A 156 -24.62 16.82 -18.02
CA LEU A 156 -24.25 15.42 -17.92
C LEU A 156 -24.66 14.67 -19.18
N GLN A 157 -23.77 13.86 -19.75
CA GLN A 157 -24.13 12.94 -20.83
C GLN A 157 -24.75 11.68 -20.23
N LEU A 158 -26.00 11.40 -20.60
CA LEU A 158 -26.70 10.19 -20.19
C LEU A 158 -26.63 9.13 -21.28
N GLN A 159 -26.30 7.90 -20.89
CA GLN A 159 -26.50 6.71 -21.71
C GLN A 159 -27.77 6.01 -21.23
N ILE A 160 -28.82 6.09 -22.04
CA ILE A 160 -30.11 5.49 -21.70
C ILE A 160 -30.20 4.12 -22.38
N THR A 161 -30.40 3.07 -21.59
CA THR A 161 -30.66 1.72 -22.11
C THR A 161 -32.12 1.35 -21.90
N PRO A 162 -32.91 1.16 -22.97
CA PRO A 162 -34.29 0.75 -22.84
C PRO A 162 -34.38 -0.69 -22.34
N ILE A 163 -35.25 -0.94 -21.36
CA ILE A 163 -35.55 -2.29 -20.88
C ILE A 163 -36.69 -2.83 -21.75
N VAL A 164 -36.39 -3.83 -22.58
CA VAL A 164 -37.42 -4.53 -23.37
C VAL A 164 -38.15 -5.54 -22.49
N PRO A 165 -39.49 -5.46 -22.36
CA PRO A 165 -40.26 -6.48 -21.65
C PRO A 165 -40.04 -7.85 -22.29
N ARG A 166 -39.70 -8.87 -21.50
CA ARG A 166 -39.63 -10.23 -22.01
C ARG A 166 -41.06 -10.67 -22.35
N PRO A 167 -41.36 -11.08 -23.60
CA PRO A 167 -42.67 -11.61 -23.93
C PRO A 167 -42.94 -12.84 -23.05
N PRO A 168 -44.18 -13.03 -22.55
CA PRO A 168 -44.53 -14.23 -21.80
C PRO A 168 -44.20 -15.45 -22.65
N ALA A 169 -43.54 -16.45 -22.04
CA ALA A 169 -43.27 -17.71 -22.70
C ALA A 169 -44.61 -18.23 -23.25
N ALA A 170 -44.68 -18.43 -24.57
CA ALA A 170 -45.87 -18.94 -25.22
C ALA A 170 -46.26 -20.24 -24.49
N ALA A 171 -47.37 -20.20 -23.76
CA ALA A 171 -47.99 -21.41 -23.25
C ALA A 171 -48.22 -22.30 -24.45
N GLY A 172 -47.60 -23.49 -24.44
CA GLY A 172 -47.58 -24.38 -25.59
C GLY A 172 -48.98 -24.58 -26.15
N TYR A 173 -49.19 -24.16 -27.40
CA TYR A 173 -50.34 -24.59 -28.16
C TYR A 173 -50.20 -26.11 -28.33
N ALA A 174 -50.93 -26.87 -27.52
CA ALA A 174 -51.14 -28.29 -27.78
C ALA A 174 -51.92 -28.39 -29.11
N PRO A 175 -51.41 -29.05 -30.15
CA PRO A 175 -52.18 -29.25 -31.36
C PRO A 175 -53.41 -30.08 -31.02
N ALA A 176 -54.59 -29.57 -31.33
CA ALA A 176 -55.84 -30.29 -31.16
C ALA A 176 -55.79 -31.58 -32.00
N GLY A 177 -55.80 -32.72 -31.32
CA GLY A 177 -55.87 -34.03 -31.96
C GLY A 177 -57.18 -34.17 -32.73
N TYR A 178 -57.09 -34.57 -34.00
CA TYR A 178 -58.26 -34.93 -34.79
C TYR A 178 -58.89 -36.23 -34.25
N PRO A 179 -60.22 -36.29 -34.03
CA PRO A 179 -60.89 -37.54 -33.72
C PRO A 179 -60.89 -38.47 -34.93
N ARG A 180 -60.60 -39.76 -34.68
CA ARG A 180 -60.62 -40.85 -35.65
C ARG A 180 -62.03 -41.23 -36.08
#